data_AF-A0A382AU05-F1
#
_entry.id   AF-A0A382AU05-F1
#
_cell.length_a   1.000
_cell.length_b   1.000
_cell.length_c   1.000
_cell.angle_alpha   90.00
_cell.angle_beta   90.00
_cell.angle_gamma   90.00
#
_symmetry.space_group_name_H-M   'P 1'
#
loop_
_entity.id
_entity.type
_entity.pdbx_description
1 polymer ?
#
loop_
_entity_poly.entity_id
_entity_poly.type
_entity_poly.pdbx_seq_one_letter_code
_entity_poly.pdbx_strand_id
1 'polypeptide(L)'
;MARIGLLIAVTFMAAALNPRVATAQDADHAHEPGTAAHSHASAPVNCTTLGSPPWTGLAEVDRQRFSTAHQSVMDLSTPEAAIAAGFRPALGDIPGMGIHYVNSDRGRDGIHVDQPDHLLFAPIDGEEKLVGAAYAFIDVPATAEPIPFDSDLAHWHDHPQFAPDGQTLHMLHLWFIPSSSGPFAGLNFWLPYQGAGITPPSSCWMSDPEISQQIQEVSFALVPSDNPLLRGFNSDQDSEGDEGISAERQQLLDDLDAAARESDLNGWINAAEGFLSNLTPRERMQTRMLLRGLTDAQMSSAEREEAGRN
;
A
#
# COMPACT_ATOMS: atom_id res chain seq x y z
N MET A 1 5.43 -17.47 -44.62
CA MET A 1 4.63 -17.25 -43.40
C MET A 1 5.51 -16.59 -42.36
N ALA A 2 5.56 -15.26 -42.36
CA ALA A 2 6.37 -14.48 -41.44
C ALA A 2 5.46 -13.90 -40.35
N ARG A 3 5.67 -14.32 -39.10
CA ARG A 3 5.02 -13.74 -37.92
C ARG A 3 5.71 -12.42 -37.63
N ILE A 4 4.99 -11.31 -37.79
CA ILE A 4 5.44 -9.98 -37.37
C ILE A 4 5.22 -9.92 -35.87
N GLY A 5 6.30 -10.03 -35.10
CA GLY A 5 6.30 -9.73 -33.67
C GLY A 5 6.23 -8.22 -33.49
N LEU A 6 5.09 -7.74 -32.99
CA LEU A 6 4.90 -6.35 -32.61
C LEU A 6 5.57 -6.15 -31.24
N LEU A 7 6.76 -5.54 -31.21
CA LEU A 7 7.34 -5.02 -29.98
C LEU A 7 6.45 -3.86 -29.48
N ILE A 8 5.66 -4.11 -28.43
CA ILE A 8 5.06 -3.04 -27.63
C ILE A 8 6.02 -2.79 -26.47
N ALA A 9 6.89 -1.80 -26.63
CA ALA A 9 7.62 -1.21 -25.52
C ALA A 9 6.62 -0.44 -24.65
N VAL A 10 6.17 -1.05 -23.54
CA VAL A 10 5.39 -0.35 -22.51
C VAL A 10 6.33 0.66 -21.88
N THR A 11 6.22 1.90 -22.34
CA THR A 11 6.95 3.03 -21.77
C THR A 11 6.08 3.51 -20.61
N PHE A 12 6.46 3.20 -19.37
CA PHE A 12 5.83 3.78 -18.18
C PHE A 12 6.20 5.26 -18.11
N MET A 13 5.50 6.09 -18.87
CA MET A 13 5.52 7.52 -18.64
C MET A 13 4.73 7.81 -17.38
N ALA A 14 5.40 8.37 -16.38
CA ALA A 14 4.79 9.06 -15.25
C ALA A 14 3.92 10.20 -15.78
N ALA A 15 2.68 9.90 -16.12
CA ALA A 15 1.68 10.86 -16.52
C ALA A 15 0.33 10.43 -15.94
N ALA A 16 -0.18 11.30 -15.08
CA ALA A 16 -1.59 11.45 -14.72
C ALA A 16 -2.21 10.42 -13.78
N LEU A 17 -1.86 10.50 -12.49
CA LEU A 17 -2.90 10.59 -11.45
C LEU A 17 -3.55 11.99 -11.55
N ASN A 18 -4.25 12.26 -12.66
CA ASN A 18 -5.16 13.39 -12.75
C ASN A 18 -6.56 12.80 -12.57
N PRO A 19 -7.14 12.82 -11.36
CA PRO A 19 -8.57 12.59 -11.28
C PRO A 19 -9.22 13.69 -12.12
N ARG A 20 -9.97 13.31 -13.16
CA ARG A 20 -10.96 14.22 -13.72
C ARG A 20 -11.94 14.48 -12.57
N VAL A 21 -11.73 15.58 -11.86
CA VAL A 21 -12.68 16.09 -10.88
C VAL A 21 -13.91 16.51 -11.67
N ALA A 22 -14.85 15.57 -11.84
CA ALA A 22 -16.23 15.95 -12.00
C ALA A 22 -16.60 16.64 -10.68
N THR A 23 -16.92 17.92 -10.75
CA THR A 23 -17.43 18.69 -9.61
C THR A 23 -18.77 18.09 -9.18
N ALA A 24 -18.72 17.07 -8.34
CA ALA A 24 -19.84 16.67 -7.50
C ALA A 24 -19.74 17.53 -6.24
N GLN A 25 -20.81 18.29 -6.01
CA GLN A 25 -20.96 19.17 -4.86
C GLN A 25 -20.73 18.39 -3.55
N ASP A 26 -20.17 19.08 -2.54
CA ASP A 26 -20.14 18.65 -1.14
C ASP A 26 -21.49 18.04 -0.76
N ALA A 27 -21.53 16.72 -0.72
CA ALA A 27 -22.54 15.96 -0.02
C ALA A 27 -21.78 15.16 1.03
N ASP A 28 -21.74 15.77 2.21
CA ASP A 28 -21.30 15.19 3.47
C ASP A 28 -22.24 14.01 3.77
N HIS A 29 -21.96 12.87 3.13
CA HIS A 29 -22.64 11.62 3.41
C HIS A 29 -21.87 10.91 4.51
N ALA A 30 -22.30 11.21 5.75
CA ALA A 30 -22.04 10.36 6.88
C ALA A 30 -22.40 8.91 6.51
N HIS A 31 -21.40 8.04 6.42
CA HIS A 31 -21.61 6.61 6.32
C HIS A 31 -22.47 6.16 7.50
N GLU A 32 -23.53 5.38 7.25
CA GLU A 32 -24.25 4.73 8.33
C GLU A 32 -23.28 3.79 9.08
N PRO A 33 -23.24 3.84 10.43
CA PRO A 33 -22.42 2.93 11.21
C PRO A 33 -23.03 1.52 11.09
N GLY A 34 -22.42 0.64 10.29
CA GLY A 34 -22.83 -0.77 10.24
C GLY A 34 -22.71 -1.47 8.89
N THR A 35 -22.46 -0.78 7.78
CA THR A 35 -22.14 -1.43 6.49
C THR A 35 -20.73 -1.06 6.07
N ALA A 36 -19.74 -1.73 6.66
CA ALA A 36 -18.39 -1.72 6.11
C ALA A 36 -18.45 -2.40 4.74
N ALA A 37 -18.35 -1.64 3.66
CA ALA A 37 -17.78 -2.18 2.45
C ALA A 37 -16.43 -2.78 2.86
N HIS A 38 -16.25 -4.09 2.68
CA HIS A 38 -15.04 -4.77 3.11
C HIS A 38 -13.88 -4.30 2.23
N SER A 39 -13.13 -3.29 2.68
CA SER A 39 -11.94 -2.86 1.96
C SER A 39 -10.86 -3.94 2.06
N HIS A 40 -10.56 -4.61 0.94
CA HIS A 40 -9.40 -5.52 0.85
C HIS A 40 -8.06 -4.81 1.00
N ALA A 41 -8.04 -3.46 1.00
CA ALA A 41 -6.85 -2.68 1.30
C ALA A 41 -6.37 -2.86 2.75
N SER A 42 -7.31 -3.03 3.69
CA SER A 42 -7.06 -2.79 5.11
C SER A 42 -7.87 -3.67 6.08
N ALA A 43 -8.60 -4.68 5.59
CA ALA A 43 -9.42 -5.54 6.44
C ALA A 43 -8.64 -6.08 7.66
N PRO A 44 -9.20 -5.98 8.89
CA PRO A 44 -8.50 -6.43 10.08
C PRO A 44 -8.32 -7.95 10.06
N VAL A 45 -7.13 -8.40 10.45
CA VAL A 45 -6.78 -9.82 10.58
C VAL A 45 -6.59 -10.20 12.04
N ASN A 46 -6.51 -11.50 12.33
CA ASN A 46 -6.12 -11.94 13.68
C ASN A 46 -4.68 -11.48 13.97
N CYS A 47 -4.54 -10.48 14.85
CA CYS A 47 -3.24 -9.87 15.14
C CYS A 47 -2.19 -10.86 15.68
N THR A 48 -2.60 -11.92 16.36
CA THR A 48 -1.69 -12.88 17.00
C THR A 48 -1.15 -13.94 16.02
N THR A 49 -1.85 -14.17 14.91
CA THR A 49 -1.51 -15.23 13.95
C THR A 49 -1.27 -14.72 12.53
N LEU A 50 -1.69 -13.50 12.22
CA LEU A 50 -1.65 -12.89 10.89
C LEU A 50 -1.12 -11.45 10.89
N GLY A 51 -0.77 -10.85 12.04
CA GLY A 51 -0.19 -9.50 12.09
C GLY A 51 1.33 -9.44 11.85
N SER A 52 2.03 -10.58 12.00
CA SER A 52 3.46 -10.70 11.71
C SER A 52 3.86 -12.12 11.23
N PRO A 53 4.99 -12.26 10.51
CA PRO A 53 5.56 -13.57 10.22
C PRO A 53 5.79 -14.36 11.53
N PRO A 54 5.60 -15.69 11.55
CA PRO A 54 5.51 -16.59 10.40
C PRO A 54 4.07 -16.86 9.91
N TRP A 55 3.11 -15.94 10.17
CA TRP A 55 1.74 -16.03 9.65
C TRP A 55 1.04 -17.36 9.98
N THR A 56 1.12 -17.79 11.24
CA THR A 56 0.61 -19.08 11.73
C THR A 56 -0.90 -19.27 11.52
N GLY A 57 -1.63 -18.20 11.21
CA GLY A 57 -3.06 -18.23 10.89
C GLY A 57 -3.36 -18.70 9.46
N LEU A 58 -2.37 -18.69 8.56
CA LEU A 58 -2.52 -19.25 7.22
C LEU A 58 -2.52 -20.78 7.25
N ALA A 59 -3.11 -21.42 6.25
CA ALA A 59 -2.96 -22.86 6.05
C ALA A 59 -1.49 -23.22 5.76
N GLU A 60 -1.08 -24.46 6.08
CA GLU A 60 0.29 -24.90 5.88
C GLU A 60 0.73 -24.78 4.41
N VAL A 61 -0.16 -25.09 3.47
CA VAL A 61 0.11 -24.94 2.04
C VAL A 61 0.44 -23.50 1.66
N ASP A 62 -0.31 -22.52 2.17
CA ASP A 62 -0.07 -21.10 1.90
C ASP A 62 1.23 -20.62 2.56
N ARG A 63 1.53 -21.07 3.78
CA ARG A 63 2.82 -20.76 4.42
C ARG A 63 4.00 -21.31 3.61
N GLN A 64 3.87 -22.50 3.03
CA GLN A 64 4.90 -23.09 2.17
C GLN A 64 5.06 -22.31 0.86
N ARG A 65 3.96 -21.92 0.21
CA ARG A 65 3.98 -21.08 -0.99
C ARG A 65 4.56 -19.69 -0.69
N PHE A 66 4.23 -19.11 0.46
CA PHE A 66 4.77 -17.84 0.92
C PHE A 66 6.28 -17.94 1.15
N SER A 67 6.74 -19.00 1.82
CA SER A 67 8.17 -19.26 2.00
C SER A 67 8.88 -19.48 0.66
N THR A 68 8.24 -20.12 -0.30
CA THR A 68 8.78 -20.34 -1.65
C THR A 68 8.98 -19.01 -2.38
N ALA A 69 7.96 -18.15 -2.38
CA ALA A 69 8.02 -16.81 -2.96
C ALA A 69 9.10 -15.94 -2.32
N HIS A 70 9.21 -15.96 -0.98
CA HIS A 70 10.23 -15.19 -0.27
C HIS A 70 11.65 -15.70 -0.58
N GLN A 71 11.87 -17.01 -0.54
CA GLN A 71 13.18 -17.62 -0.81
C GLN A 71 13.66 -17.36 -2.24
N SER A 72 12.75 -17.34 -3.22
CA SER A 72 13.12 -17.15 -4.62
C SER A 72 13.62 -15.75 -4.96
N VAL A 73 13.43 -14.77 -4.05
CA VAL A 73 13.84 -13.38 -4.24
C VAL A 73 14.90 -12.91 -3.24
N MET A 74 15.39 -13.76 -2.34
CA MET A 74 16.38 -13.36 -1.32
C MET A 74 17.70 -12.85 -1.93
N ASP A 75 18.14 -13.43 -3.04
CA ASP A 75 19.33 -12.97 -3.77
C ASP A 75 19.11 -11.62 -4.48
N LEU A 76 17.86 -11.13 -4.51
CA LEU A 76 17.44 -9.86 -5.10
C LEU A 76 17.10 -8.81 -4.03
N SER A 77 17.55 -9.00 -2.79
CA SER A 77 17.20 -8.18 -1.61
C SER A 77 17.75 -6.75 -1.61
N THR A 78 18.45 -6.33 -2.67
CA THR A 78 18.92 -4.95 -2.87
C THR A 78 18.42 -4.42 -4.21
N PRO A 79 18.16 -3.10 -4.32
CA PRO A 79 17.84 -2.47 -5.60
C PRO A 79 18.83 -2.81 -6.71
N GLU A 80 20.14 -2.84 -6.41
CA GLU A 80 21.18 -3.16 -7.38
C GLU A 80 21.07 -4.59 -7.90
N ALA A 81 20.83 -5.56 -7.01
CA ALA A 81 20.64 -6.96 -7.39
C ALA A 81 19.35 -7.15 -8.21
N ALA A 82 18.26 -6.49 -7.81
CA ALA A 82 17.01 -6.48 -8.58
C ALA A 82 17.21 -5.92 -9.99
N ILE A 83 17.92 -4.79 -10.13
CA ILE A 83 18.25 -4.18 -11.43
C ILE A 83 19.11 -5.12 -12.28
N ALA A 84 20.12 -5.76 -11.68
CA ALA A 84 20.97 -6.73 -12.37
C ALA A 84 20.17 -7.95 -12.87
N ALA A 85 19.12 -8.35 -12.15
CA ALA A 85 18.19 -9.41 -12.53
C ALA A 85 17.07 -8.97 -13.49
N GLY A 86 17.10 -7.73 -13.98
CA GLY A 86 16.18 -7.22 -15.00
C GLY A 86 14.96 -6.46 -14.47
N PHE A 87 14.83 -6.27 -13.16
CA PHE A 87 13.75 -5.46 -12.59
C PHE A 87 14.05 -3.96 -12.76
N ARG A 88 13.02 -3.12 -12.89
CA ARG A 88 13.17 -1.66 -13.01
C ARG A 88 12.19 -0.93 -12.09
N PRO A 89 12.62 0.16 -11.41
CA PRO A 89 11.72 0.92 -10.55
C PRO A 89 10.59 1.53 -11.37
N ALA A 90 9.37 1.50 -10.82
CA ALA A 90 8.15 2.04 -11.39
C ALA A 90 7.41 2.86 -10.32
N LEU A 91 6.71 3.92 -10.76
CA LEU A 91 5.76 4.73 -9.98
C LEU A 91 6.32 5.50 -8.74
N GLY A 92 7.59 5.28 -8.35
CA GLY A 92 8.21 5.92 -7.19
C GLY A 92 7.79 5.28 -5.87
N ASP A 93 8.08 5.96 -4.76
CA ASP A 93 7.69 5.49 -3.42
C ASP A 93 6.21 5.77 -3.16
N ILE A 94 5.40 4.71 -3.18
CA ILE A 94 3.96 4.81 -2.95
C ILE A 94 3.67 4.55 -1.47
N PRO A 95 3.06 5.49 -0.71
CA PRO A 95 2.75 5.30 0.69
C PRO A 95 1.99 4.01 0.96
N GLY A 96 2.49 3.22 1.91
CA GLY A 96 1.90 1.92 2.25
C GLY A 96 2.16 0.79 1.25
N MET A 97 2.87 1.04 0.13
CA MET A 97 3.26 -0.02 -0.79
C MET A 97 4.77 -0.08 -1.13
N GLY A 98 5.48 1.04 -0.93
CA GLY A 98 6.90 1.18 -1.28
C GLY A 98 7.13 1.40 -2.78
N ILE A 99 8.39 1.28 -3.18
CA ILE A 99 8.86 1.37 -4.55
C ILE A 99 8.74 0.00 -5.22
N HIS A 100 8.00 -0.05 -6.32
CA HIS A 100 7.84 -1.26 -7.11
C HIS A 100 8.98 -1.39 -8.12
N TYR A 101 9.71 -2.50 -8.04
CA TYR A 101 10.68 -2.91 -9.06
C TYR A 101 10.03 -4.00 -9.90
N VAL A 102 9.86 -3.76 -11.20
CA VAL A 102 9.03 -4.57 -12.09
C VAL A 102 9.88 -5.30 -13.13
N ASN A 103 9.61 -6.58 -13.33
CA ASN A 103 10.15 -7.39 -14.41
C ASN A 103 9.03 -7.73 -15.41
N SER A 104 8.97 -6.96 -16.50
CA SER A 104 7.89 -7.10 -17.50
C SER A 104 7.92 -8.41 -18.29
N ASP A 105 9.05 -9.11 -18.33
CA ASP A 105 9.12 -10.41 -19.01
C ASP A 105 8.48 -11.50 -18.15
N ARG A 106 8.71 -11.46 -16.83
CA ARG A 106 8.03 -12.35 -15.86
C ARG A 106 6.52 -12.15 -15.86
N GLY A 107 6.04 -10.90 -15.85
CA GLY A 107 4.60 -10.61 -15.88
C GLY A 107 3.88 -11.07 -17.16
N ARG A 108 4.61 -11.50 -18.20
CA ARG A 108 4.05 -12.10 -19.44
C ARG A 108 4.15 -13.62 -19.49
N ASP A 109 4.86 -14.23 -18.54
CA ASP A 109 5.11 -15.68 -18.47
C ASP A 109 4.09 -16.41 -17.56
N GLY A 110 3.02 -15.72 -17.15
CA GLY A 110 1.98 -16.27 -16.28
C GLY A 110 2.35 -16.18 -14.80
N ILE A 111 1.51 -16.77 -13.94
CA ILE A 111 1.66 -16.69 -12.49
C ILE A 111 2.37 -17.91 -11.94
N HIS A 112 3.53 -17.67 -11.32
CA HIS A 112 4.37 -18.70 -10.71
C HIS A 112 4.76 -18.29 -9.30
N VAL A 113 4.43 -19.13 -8.31
CA VAL A 113 4.69 -18.87 -6.87
C VAL A 113 6.16 -18.55 -6.58
N ASP A 114 7.09 -19.10 -7.35
CA ASP A 114 8.52 -18.89 -7.17
C ASP A 114 9.10 -17.78 -8.07
N GLN A 115 8.27 -17.09 -8.86
CA GLN A 115 8.73 -16.02 -9.76
C GLN A 115 7.82 -14.79 -9.71
N PRO A 116 7.80 -14.05 -8.57
CA PRO A 116 7.17 -12.73 -8.56
C PRO A 116 7.75 -11.83 -9.66
N ASP A 117 6.87 -11.07 -10.30
CA ASP A 117 7.21 -10.08 -11.33
C ASP A 117 7.38 -8.67 -10.76
N HIS A 118 7.00 -8.45 -9.50
CA HIS A 118 7.25 -7.24 -8.74
C HIS A 118 8.04 -7.54 -7.45
N LEU A 119 9.03 -6.70 -7.15
CA LEU A 119 9.71 -6.61 -5.86
C LEU A 119 9.37 -5.28 -5.21
N LEU A 120 9.07 -5.29 -3.91
CA LEU A 120 8.67 -4.11 -3.16
C LEU A 120 9.79 -3.69 -2.23
N PHE A 121 10.30 -2.48 -2.42
CA PHE A 121 11.34 -1.88 -1.57
C PHE A 121 10.78 -0.71 -0.79
N ALA A 122 11.16 -0.57 0.47
CA ALA A 122 10.79 0.60 1.27
C ALA A 122 11.96 1.03 2.15
N PRO A 123 12.07 2.35 2.46
CA PRO A 123 13.05 2.83 3.42
C PRO A 123 12.68 2.33 4.83
N ILE A 124 13.56 1.53 5.43
CA ILE A 124 13.46 1.10 6.83
C ILE A 124 14.79 1.39 7.50
N ASP A 125 14.76 2.23 8.53
CA ASP A 125 15.96 2.71 9.24
C ASP A 125 16.97 3.42 8.32
N GLY A 126 16.47 4.10 7.28
CA GLY A 126 17.30 4.84 6.31
C GLY A 126 17.93 3.98 5.21
N GLU A 127 17.62 2.68 5.14
CA GLU A 127 18.07 1.78 4.08
C GLU A 127 16.89 1.26 3.26
N GLU A 128 17.05 1.15 1.93
CA GLU A 128 16.06 0.48 1.08
C GLU A 128 16.11 -1.04 1.34
N LYS A 129 15.06 -1.58 1.94
CA LYS A 129 14.95 -3.01 2.23
C LYS A 129 13.87 -3.64 1.37
N LEU A 130 14.10 -4.88 0.92
CA LEU A 130 13.06 -5.71 0.32
C LEU A 130 12.01 -6.04 1.39
N VAL A 131 10.80 -5.49 1.23
CA VAL A 131 9.70 -5.65 2.20
C VAL A 131 8.61 -6.60 1.73
N GLY A 132 8.59 -6.90 0.43
CA GLY A 132 7.54 -7.71 -0.16
C GLY A 132 7.79 -8.02 -1.63
N ALA A 133 6.81 -8.67 -2.24
CA ALA A 133 6.73 -8.94 -3.65
C ALA A 133 5.27 -8.78 -4.12
N ALA A 134 5.05 -8.76 -5.43
CA ALA A 134 3.71 -8.85 -5.97
C ALA A 134 3.67 -9.66 -7.27
N TYR A 135 2.47 -10.14 -7.58
CA TYR A 135 2.14 -10.75 -8.85
C TYR A 135 1.25 -9.80 -9.63
N ALA A 136 1.51 -9.60 -10.91
CA ALA A 136 0.63 -8.83 -11.77
C ALA A 136 0.55 -9.35 -13.21
N PHE A 137 -0.63 -9.22 -13.80
CA PHE A 137 -0.89 -9.57 -15.20
C PHE A 137 -2.06 -8.75 -15.75
N ILE A 138 -2.12 -8.61 -17.08
CA ILE A 138 -3.21 -7.91 -17.75
C ILE A 138 -4.20 -8.93 -18.31
N ASP A 139 -5.47 -8.77 -17.96
CA ASP A 139 -6.58 -9.56 -18.50
C ASP A 139 -7.89 -8.75 -18.42
N VAL A 140 -9.00 -9.32 -18.87
CA VAL A 140 -10.34 -8.78 -18.63
C VAL A 140 -10.67 -8.73 -17.13
N PRO A 141 -11.53 -7.81 -16.68
CA PRO A 141 -12.11 -7.88 -15.34
C PRO A 141 -12.77 -9.23 -15.07
N ALA A 142 -12.80 -9.64 -13.80
CA ALA A 142 -13.28 -10.98 -13.39
C ALA A 142 -12.55 -12.13 -14.10
N THR A 143 -11.22 -12.05 -14.12
CA THR A 143 -10.34 -13.07 -14.67
C THR A 143 -10.58 -14.45 -14.05
N ALA A 144 -10.33 -15.49 -14.86
CA ALA A 144 -10.32 -16.88 -14.40
C ALA A 144 -8.90 -17.35 -13.97
N GLU A 145 -7.90 -16.47 -14.05
CA GLU A 145 -6.53 -16.80 -13.65
C GLU A 145 -6.48 -17.12 -12.14
N PRO A 146 -5.97 -18.30 -11.75
CA PRO A 146 -5.96 -18.72 -10.37
C PRO A 146 -5.04 -17.85 -9.52
N ILE A 147 -5.49 -17.57 -8.30
CA ILE A 147 -4.66 -16.98 -7.27
C ILE A 147 -3.63 -18.03 -6.83
N PRO A 148 -2.34 -17.68 -6.66
CA PRO A 148 -1.30 -18.63 -6.28
C PRO A 148 -1.44 -19.16 -4.84
N PHE A 149 -2.45 -18.73 -4.08
CA PHE A 149 -2.69 -19.04 -2.68
C PHE A 149 -4.14 -19.51 -2.49
N ASP A 150 -4.35 -20.43 -1.55
CA ASP A 150 -5.67 -20.99 -1.23
C ASP A 150 -6.42 -20.14 -0.17
N SER A 151 -5.74 -19.13 0.39
CA SER A 151 -6.28 -18.26 1.44
C SER A 151 -7.34 -17.29 0.91
N ASP A 152 -8.47 -17.22 1.62
CA ASP A 152 -9.51 -16.18 1.44
C ASP A 152 -9.02 -14.75 1.76
N LEU A 153 -7.74 -14.54 2.08
CA LEU A 153 -7.16 -13.20 2.22
C LEU A 153 -6.41 -12.78 0.96
N ALA A 154 -6.04 -13.73 0.10
CA ALA A 154 -5.37 -13.46 -1.15
C ALA A 154 -6.43 -13.17 -2.21
N HIS A 155 -6.47 -11.92 -2.67
CA HIS A 155 -7.40 -11.46 -3.70
C HIS A 155 -6.69 -10.58 -4.72
N TRP A 156 -7.10 -10.71 -5.98
CA TRP A 156 -6.72 -9.76 -7.01
C TRP A 156 -7.40 -8.41 -6.75
N HIS A 157 -6.65 -7.33 -6.83
CA HIS A 157 -7.19 -5.99 -7.02
C HIS A 157 -6.80 -5.46 -8.39
N ASP A 158 -7.49 -4.41 -8.84
CA ASP A 158 -7.48 -3.99 -10.24
C ASP A 158 -6.96 -2.58 -10.45
N HIS A 159 -6.09 -2.40 -11.45
CA HIS A 159 -5.62 -1.10 -11.92
C HIS A 159 -5.96 -0.89 -13.40
N PRO A 160 -7.18 -0.43 -13.74
CA PRO A 160 -7.60 -0.23 -15.13
C PRO A 160 -6.76 0.82 -15.87
N GLN A 161 -6.18 1.79 -15.16
CA GLN A 161 -5.31 2.83 -15.73
C GLN A 161 -4.00 2.29 -16.35
N PHE A 162 -3.63 1.04 -16.04
CA PHE A 162 -2.42 0.41 -16.55
C PHE A 162 -2.70 -0.64 -17.64
N ALA A 163 -3.94 -0.73 -18.12
CA ALA A 163 -4.35 -1.71 -19.13
C ALA A 163 -5.06 -1.04 -20.33
N PRO A 164 -5.12 -1.71 -21.50
CA PRO A 164 -5.95 -1.28 -22.62
C PRO A 164 -7.45 -1.28 -22.27
N ASP A 165 -8.24 -0.54 -23.04
CA ASP A 165 -9.71 -0.50 -22.90
C ASP A 165 -10.32 -1.92 -22.85
N GLY A 166 -11.16 -2.16 -21.83
CA GLY A 166 -11.82 -3.45 -21.59
C GLY A 166 -10.96 -4.48 -20.85
N GLN A 167 -9.74 -4.12 -20.45
CA GLN A 167 -8.85 -4.93 -19.59
C GLN A 167 -8.46 -4.15 -18.33
N THR A 168 -7.82 -4.83 -17.40
CA THR A 168 -7.27 -4.30 -16.16
C THR A 168 -5.94 -4.99 -15.85
N LEU A 169 -5.06 -4.31 -15.13
CA LEU A 169 -3.93 -4.97 -14.49
C LEU A 169 -4.41 -5.55 -13.17
N HIS A 170 -4.48 -6.88 -13.08
CA HIS A 170 -4.73 -7.61 -11.84
C HIS A 170 -3.45 -7.63 -11.02
N MET A 171 -3.54 -7.42 -9.71
CA MET A 171 -2.38 -7.41 -8.83
C MET A 171 -2.67 -8.05 -7.47
N LEU A 172 -1.68 -8.76 -6.93
CA LEU A 172 -1.69 -9.35 -5.59
C LEU A 172 -0.38 -9.01 -4.88
N HIS A 173 -0.48 -8.30 -3.75
CA HIS A 173 0.66 -7.96 -2.90
C HIS A 173 0.98 -9.08 -1.90
N LEU A 174 2.26 -9.20 -1.55
CA LEU A 174 2.78 -10.12 -0.53
C LEU A 174 3.78 -9.39 0.38
N TRP A 175 3.51 -9.33 1.68
CA TRP A 175 4.37 -8.66 2.66
C TRP A 175 5.25 -9.63 3.45
N PHE A 176 6.58 -9.56 3.25
CA PHE A 176 7.56 -10.38 3.98
C PHE A 176 7.85 -9.87 5.39
N ILE A 177 7.41 -8.65 5.69
CA ILE A 177 7.53 -7.98 7.00
C ILE A 177 6.17 -7.93 7.72
N PRO A 178 6.11 -7.57 9.01
CA PRO A 178 4.84 -7.30 9.69
C PRO A 178 3.94 -6.35 8.89
N SER A 179 2.64 -6.66 8.88
CA SER A 179 1.62 -5.91 8.15
C SER A 179 0.36 -5.86 9.00
N SER A 180 -0.18 -4.67 9.19
CA SER A 180 -1.36 -4.40 10.04
C SER A 180 -2.59 -5.22 9.64
N SER A 181 -2.73 -5.49 8.35
CA SER A 181 -3.90 -6.12 7.72
C SER A 181 -3.54 -7.45 7.06
N GLY A 182 -2.38 -8.02 7.43
CA GLY A 182 -1.97 -9.36 7.03
C GLY A 182 -1.08 -9.43 5.79
N PRO A 183 -0.65 -10.66 5.44
CA PRO A 183 0.41 -10.88 4.45
C PRO A 183 0.00 -10.57 3.00
N PHE A 184 -1.31 -10.47 2.72
CA PHE A 184 -1.85 -10.20 1.38
C PHE A 184 -2.53 -8.83 1.25
N ALA A 185 -2.43 -7.97 2.28
CA ALA A 185 -3.09 -6.68 2.29
C ALA A 185 -2.65 -5.82 1.09
N GLY A 186 -3.58 -5.06 0.50
CA GLY A 186 -3.22 -4.12 -0.56
C GLY A 186 -2.28 -3.01 -0.09
N LEU A 187 -2.44 -2.56 1.16
CA LEU A 187 -1.57 -1.59 1.82
C LEU A 187 -0.95 -2.19 3.09
N ASN A 188 0.32 -1.87 3.34
CA ASN A 188 0.96 -2.07 4.62
C ASN A 188 1.14 -0.72 5.33
N PHE A 189 0.22 -0.43 6.26
CA PHE A 189 0.22 0.83 7.01
C PHE A 189 1.44 0.99 7.93
N TRP A 190 2.27 -0.04 8.13
CA TRP A 190 3.49 0.06 8.93
C TRP A 190 4.63 0.73 8.17
N LEU A 191 4.59 0.76 6.83
CA LEU A 191 5.67 1.35 6.04
C LEU A 191 5.88 2.84 6.34
N PRO A 192 4.85 3.70 6.41
CA PRO A 192 5.07 5.11 6.77
C PRO A 192 5.59 5.33 8.19
N TYR A 193 5.19 4.50 9.16
CA TYR A 193 5.77 4.56 10.52
C TYR A 193 7.27 4.24 10.48
N GLN A 194 7.64 3.14 9.81
CA GLN A 194 9.04 2.71 9.67
C GLN A 194 9.88 3.74 8.91
N GLY A 195 9.33 4.32 7.84
CA GLY A 195 9.99 5.39 7.09
C GLY A 195 10.23 6.66 7.93
N ALA A 196 9.31 6.96 8.86
CA ALA A 196 9.46 8.05 9.83
C ALA A 196 10.33 7.69 11.06
N GLY A 197 10.82 6.44 11.16
CA GLY A 197 11.58 5.98 12.32
C GLY A 197 10.74 5.81 13.59
N ILE A 198 9.42 5.68 13.45
CA ILE A 198 8.45 5.52 14.54
C ILE A 198 8.07 4.05 14.64
N THR A 199 8.01 3.53 15.86
CA THR A 199 7.57 2.16 16.13
C THR A 199 6.10 2.00 15.70
N PRO A 200 5.77 1.05 14.80
CA PRO A 200 4.38 0.80 14.45
C PRO A 200 3.54 0.42 15.68
N PRO A 201 2.28 0.87 15.79
CA PRO A 201 1.39 0.47 16.87
C PRO A 201 1.07 -1.04 16.81
N SER A 202 0.51 -1.57 17.91
CA SER A 202 0.15 -2.98 17.96
C SER A 202 -0.90 -3.35 16.90
N SER A 203 -0.64 -4.39 16.12
CA SER A 203 -1.64 -4.95 15.19
C SER A 203 -2.92 -5.39 15.89
N CYS A 204 -2.91 -5.65 17.21
CA CYS A 204 -4.12 -5.99 17.95
C CYS A 204 -5.06 -4.81 18.17
N TRP A 205 -4.59 -3.58 17.98
CA TRP A 205 -5.44 -2.39 18.06
C TRP A 205 -6.26 -2.21 16.78
N MET A 206 -5.84 -2.83 15.66
CA MET A 206 -6.56 -2.77 14.38
C MET A 206 -7.94 -3.47 14.40
N SER A 207 -8.23 -4.29 15.42
CA SER A 207 -9.55 -4.95 15.55
C SER A 207 -10.66 -3.98 15.97
N ASP A 208 -10.30 -2.85 16.57
CA ASP A 208 -11.24 -1.77 16.86
C ASP A 208 -11.31 -0.83 15.65
N PRO A 209 -12.49 -0.61 15.04
CA PRO A 209 -12.62 0.20 13.84
C PRO A 209 -12.20 1.66 14.01
N GLU A 210 -12.49 2.28 15.17
CA GLU A 210 -12.16 3.69 15.41
C GLU A 210 -10.65 3.84 15.58
N ILE A 211 -10.03 2.94 16.36
CA ILE A 211 -8.57 2.94 16.54
C ILE A 211 -7.86 2.58 15.23
N SER A 212 -8.38 1.61 14.48
CA SER A 212 -7.84 1.24 13.16
C SER A 212 -7.85 2.42 12.18
N GLN A 213 -8.95 3.17 12.11
CA GLN A 213 -9.03 4.37 11.30
C GLN A 213 -7.98 5.39 11.71
N GLN A 214 -7.87 5.66 13.02
CA GLN A 214 -6.89 6.61 13.55
C GLN A 214 -5.45 6.20 13.23
N ILE A 215 -5.13 4.90 13.34
CA ILE A 215 -3.82 4.33 12.97
C ILE A 215 -3.50 4.57 11.49
N GLN A 216 -4.49 4.39 10.60
CA GLN A 216 -4.33 4.60 9.16
C GLN A 216 -4.15 6.08 8.82
N GLU A 217 -4.87 6.97 9.50
CA GLU A 217 -4.73 8.42 9.34
C GLU A 217 -3.35 8.91 9.81
N VAL A 218 -2.87 8.46 10.98
CA VAL A 218 -1.52 8.77 11.46
C VAL A 218 -0.47 8.22 10.49
N SER A 219 -0.60 6.97 10.03
CA SER A 219 0.32 6.38 9.03
C SER A 219 0.47 7.28 7.82
N PHE A 220 -0.64 7.73 7.23
CA PHE A 220 -0.60 8.57 6.02
C PHE A 220 -0.23 10.03 6.29
N ALA A 221 -0.37 10.52 7.52
CA ALA A 221 0.15 11.82 7.94
C ALA A 221 1.67 11.83 8.17
N LEU A 222 2.30 10.66 8.35
CA LEU A 222 3.76 10.52 8.45
C LEU A 222 4.47 10.52 7.08
N VAL A 223 3.72 10.52 5.98
CA VAL A 223 4.30 10.55 4.62
C VAL A 223 5.04 11.86 4.40
N PRO A 224 6.33 11.83 4.00
CA PRO A 224 7.11 13.04 3.76
C PRO A 224 6.48 13.96 2.71
N SER A 225 6.50 15.27 2.96
CA SER A 225 5.90 16.28 2.07
C SER A 225 6.57 16.37 0.69
N ASP A 226 7.81 15.89 0.57
CA ASP A 226 8.59 15.82 -0.66
C ASP A 226 8.35 14.53 -1.46
N ASN A 227 7.50 13.62 -0.96
CA ASN A 227 7.11 12.39 -1.65
C ASN A 227 6.63 12.72 -3.08
N PRO A 228 7.16 12.06 -4.12
CA PRO A 228 6.85 12.39 -5.51
C PRO A 228 5.35 12.37 -5.87
N LEU A 229 4.55 11.52 -5.23
CA LEU A 229 3.10 11.47 -5.46
C LEU A 229 2.38 12.71 -4.94
N LEU A 230 2.95 13.41 -3.95
CA LEU A 230 2.39 14.65 -3.41
C LEU A 230 2.69 15.88 -4.28
N ARG A 231 3.66 15.79 -5.20
CA ARG A 231 4.04 16.93 -6.07
C ARG A 231 2.91 17.40 -6.98
N GLY A 232 1.97 16.52 -7.36
CA GLY A 232 0.77 16.88 -8.12
C GLY A 232 -0.23 17.74 -7.34
N PHE A 233 -0.20 17.72 -6.00
CA PHE A 233 -1.00 18.58 -5.13
C PHE A 233 -0.30 19.91 -4.80
N ASN A 234 0.97 20.06 -5.19
CA ASN A 234 1.82 21.17 -4.81
C ASN A 234 2.01 22.20 -5.95
N SER A 235 1.24 22.10 -7.05
CA SER A 235 1.54 22.84 -8.29
C SER A 235 1.26 24.33 -8.28
N ASP A 236 0.53 24.87 -7.31
CA ASP A 236 0.13 26.29 -7.33
C ASP A 236 0.12 26.91 -5.93
N GLN A 237 1.29 27.08 -5.31
CA GLN A 237 1.57 28.20 -4.41
C GLN A 237 3.04 28.21 -4.02
N ASP A 238 3.65 29.40 -4.15
CA ASP A 238 4.99 29.72 -3.68
C ASP A 238 5.26 29.14 -2.29
N SER A 239 6.52 28.76 -2.09
CA SER A 239 7.10 28.35 -0.82
C SER A 239 6.82 29.38 0.28
N GLU A 240 5.69 29.29 0.97
CA GLU A 240 5.70 29.58 2.40
C GLU A 240 6.67 28.56 2.99
N GLY A 241 7.71 29.09 3.66
CA GLY A 241 8.91 28.35 3.97
C GLY A 241 8.63 27.01 4.63
N ASP A 242 9.55 26.07 4.41
CA ASP A 242 9.72 24.87 5.21
C ASP A 242 9.95 25.29 6.67
N GLU A 243 8.89 25.66 7.37
CA GLU A 243 8.87 25.74 8.82
C GLU A 243 9.01 24.30 9.27
N GLY A 244 10.26 23.88 9.49
CA GLY A 244 10.58 22.56 9.98
C GLY A 244 9.71 22.18 11.18
N ILE A 245 9.56 20.88 11.42
CA ILE A 245 8.70 20.30 12.46
C ILE A 245 8.80 21.11 13.75
N SER A 246 7.66 21.66 14.21
CA SER A 246 7.61 22.45 15.44
C SER A 246 8.04 21.58 16.64
N ALA A 247 8.59 22.19 17.68
CA ALA A 247 8.99 21.44 18.89
C ALA A 247 7.79 20.68 19.51
N GLU A 248 6.58 21.26 19.42
CA GLU A 248 5.34 20.61 19.83
C GLU A 248 5.05 19.36 18.99
N ARG A 249 5.18 19.46 17.66
CA ARG A 249 4.97 18.32 16.76
C ARG A 249 6.01 17.23 16.97
N GLN A 250 7.27 17.60 17.18
CA GLN A 250 8.31 16.61 17.49
C GLN A 250 7.99 15.86 18.78
N GLN A 251 7.54 16.55 19.84
CA GLN A 251 7.13 15.90 21.08
C GLN A 251 5.96 14.92 20.86
N LEU A 252 4.97 15.28 20.04
CA LEU A 252 3.85 14.39 19.72
C LEU A 252 4.29 13.13 18.96
N LEU A 253 5.29 13.24 18.08
CA LEU A 253 5.89 12.10 17.39
C LEU A 253 6.70 11.20 18.36
N ASP A 254 7.44 11.82 19.28
CA ASP A 254 8.19 11.10 20.31
C ASP A 254 7.24 10.35 21.26
N ASP A 255 6.10 10.97 21.62
CA ASP A 255 5.06 10.36 22.47
C ASP A 255 4.36 9.19 21.75
N LEU A 256 4.10 9.31 20.43
CA LEU A 256 3.58 8.21 19.60
C LEU A 256 4.52 7.00 19.61
N ASP A 257 5.82 7.23 19.39
CA ASP A 257 6.84 6.17 19.38
C ASP A 257 6.98 5.52 20.76
N ALA A 258 7.05 6.31 21.82
CA ALA A 258 7.14 5.82 23.20
C ALA A 258 5.92 4.96 23.56
N ALA A 259 4.70 5.45 23.30
CA ALA A 259 3.48 4.71 23.62
C ALA A 259 3.35 3.40 22.83
N ALA A 260 3.76 3.39 21.56
CA ALA A 260 3.80 2.16 20.75
C ALA A 260 4.80 1.14 21.33
N ARG A 261 6.01 1.57 21.71
CA ARG A 261 7.03 0.70 22.34
C ARG A 261 6.59 0.12 23.67
N GLU A 262 5.87 0.91 24.46
CA GLU A 262 5.35 0.51 25.77
C GLU A 262 4.04 -0.26 25.69
N SER A 263 3.46 -0.41 24.49
CA SER A 263 2.11 -0.96 24.27
C SER A 263 1.03 -0.24 25.09
N ASP A 264 1.20 1.08 25.30
CA ASP A 264 0.23 1.94 25.97
C ASP A 264 -0.79 2.47 24.96
N LEU A 265 -1.93 1.79 24.85
CA LEU A 265 -2.99 2.20 23.93
C LEU A 265 -3.52 3.61 24.24
N ASN A 266 -3.70 3.96 25.52
CA ASN A 266 -4.28 5.25 25.87
C ASN A 266 -3.28 6.40 25.61
N GLY A 267 -2.01 6.18 25.94
CA GLY A 267 -0.93 7.10 25.57
C GLY A 267 -0.88 7.30 24.05
N TRP A 268 -0.99 6.22 23.29
CA TRP A 268 -0.94 6.27 21.83
C TRP A 268 -2.14 7.03 21.24
N ILE A 269 -3.36 6.78 21.72
CA ILE A 269 -4.57 7.51 21.28
C ILE A 269 -4.41 9.01 21.55
N ASN A 270 -4.00 9.39 22.76
CA ASN A 270 -3.83 10.80 23.12
C ASN A 270 -2.77 11.50 22.24
N ALA A 271 -1.65 10.83 21.99
CA ALA A 271 -0.59 11.36 21.13
C ALA A 271 -1.04 11.45 19.65
N ALA A 272 -1.79 10.45 19.17
CA ALA A 272 -2.36 10.44 17.82
C ALA A 272 -3.37 11.57 17.61
N GLU A 273 -4.30 11.80 18.55
CA GLU A 273 -5.24 12.92 18.50
C GLU A 273 -4.50 14.27 18.49
N GLY A 274 -3.52 14.42 19.38
CA GLY A 274 -2.67 15.61 19.43
C GLY A 274 -1.96 15.85 18.10
N PHE A 275 -1.30 14.83 17.55
CA PHE A 275 -0.59 14.89 16.28
C PHE A 275 -1.52 15.27 15.11
N LEU A 276 -2.64 14.57 14.95
CA LEU A 276 -3.61 14.82 13.88
C LEU A 276 -4.25 16.21 13.99
N SER A 277 -4.50 16.70 15.22
CA SER A 277 -5.03 18.05 15.46
C SER A 277 -4.01 19.16 15.16
N ASN A 278 -2.71 18.85 15.30
CA ASN A 278 -1.62 19.76 15.01
C ASN A 278 -1.35 19.90 13.50
N LEU A 279 -1.89 19.02 12.65
CA LEU A 279 -1.75 19.10 11.20
C LEU A 279 -2.39 20.37 10.62
N THR A 280 -1.66 21.04 9.73
CA THR A 280 -2.17 22.15 8.93
C THR A 280 -3.36 21.69 8.06
N PRO A 281 -4.23 22.61 7.62
CA PRO A 281 -5.33 22.25 6.71
C PRO A 281 -4.85 21.53 5.43
N ARG A 282 -3.66 21.88 4.93
CA ARG A 282 -3.04 21.26 3.75
C ARG A 282 -2.61 19.83 4.03
N GLU A 283 -1.88 19.60 5.13
CA GLU A 283 -1.46 18.24 5.54
C GLU A 283 -2.69 17.34 5.74
N ARG A 284 -3.72 17.82 6.45
CA ARG A 284 -4.98 17.08 6.63
C ARG A 284 -5.69 16.75 5.33
N MET A 285 -5.63 17.64 4.33
CA MET A 285 -6.18 17.36 3.01
C MET A 285 -5.35 16.30 2.28
N GLN A 286 -4.02 16.43 2.27
CA GLN A 286 -3.11 15.48 1.64
C GLN A 286 -3.23 14.08 2.23
N THR A 287 -3.23 13.94 3.56
CA THR A 287 -3.45 12.66 4.27
C THR A 287 -4.74 11.99 3.81
N ARG A 288 -5.87 12.72 3.84
CA ARG A 288 -7.17 12.17 3.42
C ARG A 288 -7.19 11.77 1.95
N MET A 289 -6.62 12.58 1.08
CA MET A 289 -6.58 12.28 -0.36
C MET A 289 -5.72 11.06 -0.68
N LEU A 290 -4.53 10.96 -0.07
CA LEU A 290 -3.67 9.79 -0.23
C LEU A 290 -4.32 8.53 0.31
N LEU A 291 -4.81 8.58 1.57
CA LEU A 291 -5.40 7.41 2.22
C LEU A 291 -6.60 6.91 1.43
N ARG A 292 -7.52 7.79 1.05
CA ARG A 292 -8.69 7.44 0.22
C ARG A 292 -8.27 6.92 -1.15
N GLY A 293 -7.43 7.68 -1.87
CA GLY A 293 -7.05 7.33 -3.24
C GLY A 293 -6.31 5.99 -3.34
N LEU A 294 -5.43 5.69 -2.38
CA LEU A 294 -4.69 4.42 -2.35
C LEU A 294 -5.56 3.27 -1.86
N THR A 295 -6.44 3.50 -0.88
CA THR A 295 -7.44 2.50 -0.47
C THR A 295 -8.37 2.14 -1.62
N ASP A 296 -8.88 3.14 -2.33
CA ASP A 296 -9.73 2.93 -3.51
C ASP A 296 -8.95 2.21 -4.62
N ALA A 297 -7.64 2.47 -4.76
CA ALA A 297 -6.80 1.78 -5.74
C ALA A 297 -6.63 0.27 -5.44
N GLN A 298 -6.90 -0.19 -4.23
CA GLN A 298 -6.85 -1.62 -3.87
C GLN A 298 -8.17 -2.38 -4.10
N MET A 299 -9.18 -1.75 -4.70
CA MET A 299 -10.43 -2.43 -5.04
C MET A 299 -10.29 -3.27 -6.31
N SER A 300 -10.96 -4.41 -6.34
CA SER A 300 -11.30 -5.14 -7.55
C SER A 300 -12.33 -4.37 -8.40
N SER A 301 -12.45 -4.74 -9.68
CA SER A 301 -13.46 -4.17 -10.58
C SER A 301 -14.88 -4.38 -10.06
N ALA A 302 -15.15 -5.53 -9.42
CA ALA A 302 -16.46 -5.84 -8.85
C ALA A 302 -16.82 -4.90 -7.70
N GLU A 303 -15.89 -4.64 -6.78
CA GLU A 303 -16.09 -3.69 -5.69
C GLU A 303 -16.28 -2.26 -6.20
N ARG A 304 -15.51 -1.85 -7.22
CA ARG A 304 -15.69 -0.52 -7.85
C ARG A 304 -17.08 -0.36 -8.48
N GLU A 305 -17.57 -1.41 -9.14
CA GLU A 305 -18.93 -1.41 -9.70
C GLU A 305 -20.00 -1.33 -8.63
N GLU A 306 -19.83 -2.01 -7.49
CA GLU A 306 -20.75 -1.94 -6.36
C GLU A 306 -20.74 -0.55 -5.71
N ALA A 307 -19.55 0.02 -5.48
CA ALA A 307 -19.38 1.35 -4.92
C ALA A 307 -20.00 2.45 -5.81
N GLY A 308 -19.94 2.31 -7.14
CA GLY A 308 -20.52 3.27 -8.09
C GLY A 308 -22.03 3.15 -8.29
N ARG A 309 -22.68 2.15 -7.71
CA ARG A 309 -24.15 1.95 -7.78
C ARG A 309 -24.90 2.54 -6.58
N ASN A 310 -24.19 2.90 -5.51
CA ASN A 310 -24.73 3.54 -4.30
C ASN A 310 -24.61 5.07 -4.37
#